data_AF-A0A374AHY3-F1
#
_entry.id   AF-A0A374AHY3-F1
#
_cell.length_a   1.000
_cell.length_b   1.000
_cell.length_c   1.000
_cell.angle_alpha   90.00
_cell.angle_beta   90.00
_cell.angle_gamma   90.00
#
_symmetry.space_group_name_H-M   'P 1'
#
loop_
_entity.id
_entity.type
_entity.pdbx_description
1 polymer ?
#
loop_
_entity_poly.entity_id
_entity_poly.type
_entity_poly.pdbx_seq_one_letter_code
_entity_poly.pdbx_strand_id
1 'polypeptide(L)'
;MESKAKKILWLLYPAVMGLIWYTQLPRILLMTGTTAMQYFVISLVSVLSIAILNLLRFRLPDFLLLFTVIFMVVSKPDFVEGFSDFLIFFLIFGIGYYRKELQKGKVLFSWITFILYVANRVFLRNIYDSFKGFYFRYANGLETEYLVKAGIFILLSAAVVLLDTLLILLIRKIFGRYLVKISVLEKSYPKIARNFILCTVCLFVLALVFQYQLSMFMTLFYTADYSEFYHQIMNCMDTITVCVLLIQIIILATLLMFSKYRFTIDAKRRYEENLLLYSNDLEKNLTEIRNLKHDMKNILFTLGHLIENSHDEPLKEYFKQTVNPYFQDELKKNDLYAQLQQADDEQLRAFLYYKISAGFREHLDIRLSFDGVFKESLITDSIDFLDFIRILGIFLDNAMEEAALTMDKQIDIRFVSNKDMYEAVISNSVRREKEVVPGLSDKGLGRGNGLMIVHKILETYPNIILNSYTNNGKFIQHLEITRSE
;
A
#
# COMPACT_ATOMS: atom_id res chain seq x y z
N MET A 1 8.68 24.14 -35.70
CA MET A 1 9.58 23.17 -36.39
C MET A 1 9.00 21.74 -36.51
N GLU A 2 7.86 21.41 -35.89
CA GLU A 2 7.25 20.05 -35.90
C GLU A 2 6.71 19.55 -37.25
N SER A 3 6.58 20.39 -38.28
CA SER A 3 5.98 20.02 -39.58
C SER A 3 6.95 19.35 -40.57
N LYS A 4 8.22 19.80 -40.62
CA LYS A 4 9.21 19.25 -41.58
C LYS A 4 9.72 17.86 -41.16
N ALA A 5 9.99 17.64 -39.87
CA ALA A 5 10.45 16.34 -39.36
C ALA A 5 9.39 15.23 -39.52
N LYS A 6 8.10 15.55 -39.30
CA LYS A 6 6.99 14.61 -39.54
C LYS A 6 6.85 14.27 -41.05
N LYS A 7 7.10 15.23 -41.97
CA LYS A 7 7.06 15.00 -43.43
C LYS A 7 8.24 14.17 -43.96
N ILE A 8 9.46 14.41 -43.47
CA ILE A 8 10.67 13.66 -43.87
C ILE A 8 10.56 12.17 -43.49
N LEU A 9 9.90 11.87 -42.37
CA LEU A 9 9.74 10.48 -41.91
C LEU A 9 8.75 9.66 -42.76
N TRP A 10 7.72 10.29 -43.34
CA TRP A 10 6.82 9.64 -44.31
C TRP A 10 7.54 9.19 -45.58
N LEU A 11 8.64 9.84 -45.94
CA LEU A 11 9.53 9.42 -47.04
C LEU A 11 10.53 8.35 -46.59
N LEU A 12 11.01 8.41 -45.35
CA LEU A 12 11.94 7.43 -44.79
C LEU A 12 11.32 6.05 -44.56
N TYR A 13 10.06 5.95 -44.15
CA TYR A 13 9.40 4.65 -43.90
C TYR A 13 9.41 3.76 -45.16
N PRO A 14 8.88 4.21 -46.31
CA PRO A 14 8.94 3.45 -47.55
C PRO A 14 10.37 3.18 -48.03
N ALA A 15 11.30 4.13 -47.84
CA ALA A 15 12.70 3.95 -48.24
C ALA A 15 13.41 2.86 -47.41
N VAL A 16 13.21 2.86 -46.09
CA VAL A 16 13.75 1.85 -45.17
C VAL A 16 13.12 0.48 -45.44
N MET A 17 11.79 0.43 -45.60
CA MET A 17 11.10 -0.81 -45.98
C MET A 17 11.62 -1.33 -47.33
N GLY A 18 11.75 -0.46 -48.33
CA GLY A 18 12.25 -0.82 -49.67
C GLY A 18 13.68 -1.35 -49.62
N LEU A 19 14.55 -0.73 -48.83
CA LEU A 19 15.92 -1.22 -48.60
C LEU A 19 15.91 -2.61 -47.94
N ILE A 20 15.10 -2.80 -46.89
CA ILE A 20 14.97 -4.09 -46.20
C ILE A 20 14.50 -5.16 -47.18
N TRP A 21 13.41 -4.92 -47.92
CA TRP A 21 12.89 -5.86 -48.91
C TRP A 21 13.90 -6.16 -50.01
N TYR A 22 14.62 -5.15 -50.51
CA TYR A 22 15.69 -5.34 -51.49
C TYR A 22 16.80 -6.26 -50.96
N THR A 23 17.25 -6.08 -49.71
CA THR A 23 18.27 -6.96 -49.11
C THR A 23 17.76 -8.38 -48.85
N GLN A 24 16.47 -8.58 -48.62
CA GLN A 24 15.87 -9.88 -48.37
C GLN A 24 15.46 -10.63 -49.65
N LEU A 25 15.26 -9.92 -50.76
CA LEU A 25 14.77 -10.47 -52.02
C LEU A 25 15.51 -11.73 -52.49
N PRO A 26 16.86 -11.77 -52.52
CA PRO A 26 17.59 -12.96 -52.98
C PRO A 26 17.30 -14.19 -52.10
N ARG A 27 17.10 -13.97 -50.80
CA ARG A 27 16.82 -15.04 -49.84
C ARG A 27 15.41 -15.56 -49.97
N ILE A 28 14.43 -14.67 -50.10
CA ILE A 28 13.02 -15.03 -50.28
C ILE A 28 12.86 -15.88 -51.54
N LEU A 29 13.58 -15.54 -52.62
CA LEU A 29 13.60 -16.32 -53.86
C LEU A 29 14.24 -17.71 -53.71
N LEU A 30 15.13 -17.91 -52.74
CA LEU A 30 15.78 -19.18 -52.42
C LEU A 30 14.98 -20.05 -51.43
N MET A 31 13.95 -19.50 -50.79
CA MET A 31 13.15 -20.23 -49.80
C MET A 31 12.15 -21.18 -50.47
N THR A 32 11.89 -22.32 -49.83
CA THR A 32 10.73 -23.15 -50.21
C THR A 32 9.44 -22.37 -49.96
N GLY A 33 8.41 -22.58 -50.79
CA GLY A 33 7.11 -21.91 -50.63
C GLY A 33 6.51 -22.09 -49.23
N THR A 34 6.72 -23.24 -48.61
CA THR A 34 6.27 -23.54 -47.24
C THR A 34 7.01 -22.75 -46.16
N THR A 35 8.34 -22.60 -46.28
CA THR A 35 9.13 -21.81 -45.31
C THR A 35 8.86 -20.32 -45.44
N ALA A 36 8.73 -19.80 -46.67
CA ALA A 36 8.40 -18.41 -46.91
C ALA A 36 7.02 -18.06 -46.33
N MET A 37 6.04 -18.95 -46.52
CA MET A 37 4.69 -18.75 -46.00
C MET A 37 4.62 -18.87 -44.47
N GLN A 38 5.37 -19.79 -43.86
CA GLN A 38 5.51 -19.85 -42.39
C GLN A 38 6.01 -18.51 -41.82
N TYR A 39 7.11 -17.98 -42.35
CA TYR A 39 7.69 -16.72 -41.87
C TYR A 39 6.76 -15.53 -42.08
N PHE A 40 6.03 -15.52 -43.20
CA PHE A 40 5.02 -14.52 -43.46
C PHE A 40 3.89 -14.57 -42.42
N VAL A 41 3.35 -15.75 -42.13
CA VAL A 41 2.25 -15.91 -41.17
C VAL A 41 2.71 -15.56 -39.76
N ILE A 42 3.89 -16.01 -39.31
CA ILE A 42 4.43 -15.63 -38.00
C ILE A 42 4.54 -14.12 -37.88
N SER A 43 5.09 -13.46 -38.90
CA SER A 43 5.25 -11.99 -38.91
C SER A 43 3.92 -11.27 -38.91
N LEU A 44 2.95 -11.74 -39.69
CA LEU A 44 1.62 -11.16 -39.77
C LEU A 44 0.87 -11.30 -38.44
N VAL A 45 0.87 -12.52 -37.89
CA VAL A 45 0.21 -12.83 -36.62
C VAL A 45 0.81 -11.97 -35.52
N SER A 46 2.13 -11.94 -35.34
CA SER A 46 2.76 -11.11 -34.31
C SER A 46 2.42 -9.61 -34.41
N VAL A 47 2.25 -9.07 -35.62
CA VAL A 47 1.80 -7.67 -35.80
C VAL A 47 0.32 -7.50 -35.45
N LEU A 48 -0.53 -8.44 -35.86
CA LEU A 48 -1.95 -8.47 -35.48
C LEU A 48 -2.11 -8.59 -33.96
N SER A 49 -1.29 -9.40 -33.30
CA SER A 49 -1.22 -9.56 -31.86
C SER A 49 -1.02 -8.22 -31.16
N ILE A 50 -0.01 -7.45 -31.60
CA ILE A 50 0.29 -6.11 -31.08
C ILE A 50 -0.88 -5.15 -31.34
N ALA A 51 -1.50 -5.21 -32.53
CA ALA A 51 -2.63 -4.37 -32.90
C ALA A 51 -3.89 -4.66 -32.04
N ILE A 52 -4.21 -5.93 -31.80
CA ILE A 52 -5.36 -6.37 -31.01
C ILE A 52 -5.19 -5.99 -29.54
N LEU A 53 -3.98 -6.11 -28.98
CA LEU A 53 -3.67 -5.68 -27.62
C LEU A 53 -3.88 -4.18 -27.44
N ASN A 54 -3.61 -3.39 -28.49
CA ASN A 54 -3.81 -1.94 -28.55
C ASN A 54 -3.23 -1.19 -27.33
N LEU A 55 -2.07 -1.65 -26.85
CA LEU A 55 -1.32 -0.99 -25.78
C LEU A 55 -0.62 0.27 -26.30
N LEU A 56 -0.14 0.21 -27.55
CA LEU A 56 0.56 1.29 -28.22
C LEU A 56 -0.33 1.91 -29.30
N ARG A 57 -0.39 3.24 -29.34
CA ARG A 57 -1.16 3.98 -30.36
C ARG A 57 -0.35 4.12 -31.66
N PHE A 58 -0.19 3.00 -32.35
CA PHE A 58 0.48 2.93 -33.65
C PHE A 58 -0.46 3.27 -34.79
N ARG A 59 0.09 3.84 -35.86
CA ARG A 59 -0.58 4.04 -37.14
C ARG A 59 -0.20 2.93 -38.11
N LEU A 60 -0.95 2.82 -39.22
CA LEU A 60 -0.70 1.83 -40.26
C LEU A 60 0.78 1.76 -40.73
N PRO A 61 1.50 2.88 -40.98
CA PRO A 61 2.92 2.82 -41.35
C PRO A 61 3.81 2.20 -40.27
N ASP A 62 3.48 2.38 -38.99
CA ASP A 62 4.23 1.82 -37.86
C ASP A 62 4.08 0.29 -37.82
N PHE A 63 2.88 -0.21 -38.08
CA PHE A 63 2.62 -1.66 -38.20
C PHE A 63 3.28 -2.28 -39.43
N LEU A 64 3.30 -1.57 -40.56
CA LEU A 64 4.03 -2.03 -41.75
C LEU A 64 5.53 -2.11 -41.47
N LEU A 65 6.09 -1.13 -40.76
CA LEU A 65 7.51 -1.15 -40.42
C LEU A 65 7.84 -2.32 -39.49
N LEU A 66 7.01 -2.54 -38.47
CA LEU A 66 7.11 -3.72 -37.60
C LEU A 66 7.04 -5.01 -38.40
N PHE A 67 6.07 -5.14 -39.31
CA PHE A 67 5.96 -6.31 -40.17
C PHE A 67 7.24 -6.55 -40.99
N THR A 68 7.78 -5.51 -41.63
CA THR A 68 9.00 -5.65 -42.45
C THR A 68 10.22 -6.07 -41.64
N VAL A 69 10.38 -5.55 -40.42
CA VAL A 69 11.52 -5.87 -39.56
C VAL A 69 11.34 -7.25 -38.92
N ILE A 70 10.14 -7.60 -38.45
CA ILE A 70 9.84 -8.94 -37.92
C ILE A 70 10.05 -9.99 -39.02
N PHE A 71 9.59 -9.73 -40.25
CA PHE A 71 9.81 -10.64 -41.37
C PHE A 71 11.30 -10.82 -41.68
N MET A 72 12.07 -9.72 -41.67
CA MET A 72 13.54 -9.77 -41.83
C MET A 72 14.24 -10.56 -40.71
N VAL A 73 13.73 -10.49 -39.49
CA VAL A 73 14.25 -11.18 -38.30
C VAL A 73 13.98 -12.68 -38.42
N VAL A 74 12.73 -13.04 -38.69
CA VAL A 74 12.25 -14.43 -38.78
C VAL A 74 12.78 -15.14 -40.03
N SER A 75 13.09 -14.40 -41.11
CA SER A 75 13.67 -14.97 -42.35
C SER A 75 15.17 -15.32 -42.24
N LYS A 76 15.81 -15.02 -41.10
CA LYS A 76 17.22 -15.35 -40.90
C LYS A 76 17.40 -16.80 -40.41
N PRO A 77 18.55 -17.45 -40.72
CA PRO A 77 18.91 -18.73 -40.13
C PRO A 77 18.85 -18.64 -38.61
N ASP A 78 18.49 -19.76 -37.96
CA ASP A 78 18.30 -19.84 -36.50
C ASP A 78 19.47 -19.21 -35.72
N PHE A 79 20.68 -19.29 -36.27
CA PHE A 79 21.90 -18.70 -35.75
C PHE A 79 21.90 -17.17 -35.55
N VAL A 80 21.23 -16.44 -36.44
CA VAL A 80 21.14 -14.97 -36.42
C VAL A 80 19.79 -14.51 -35.84
N GLU A 81 18.92 -15.47 -35.52
CA GLU A 81 17.54 -15.22 -35.12
C GLU A 81 17.45 -14.66 -33.69
N GLY A 82 18.22 -15.20 -32.73
CA GLY A 82 18.27 -14.71 -31.35
C GLY A 82 18.78 -13.27 -31.21
N PHE A 83 19.80 -12.91 -32.00
CA PHE A 83 20.34 -11.53 -32.11
C PHE A 83 19.29 -10.50 -32.53
N SER A 84 18.31 -10.93 -33.31
CA SER A 84 17.41 -10.04 -34.03
C SER A 84 16.15 -9.65 -33.25
N ASP A 85 15.79 -10.37 -32.18
CA ASP A 85 14.69 -9.97 -31.28
C ASP A 85 14.98 -8.65 -30.57
N PHE A 86 16.24 -8.40 -30.20
CA PHE A 86 16.61 -7.12 -29.59
C PHE A 86 16.48 -5.93 -30.56
N LEU A 87 16.58 -6.16 -31.88
CA LEU A 87 16.30 -5.10 -32.87
C LEU A 87 14.82 -4.71 -32.83
N ILE A 88 13.93 -5.67 -32.59
CA ILE A 88 12.49 -5.44 -32.47
C ILE A 88 12.18 -4.68 -31.18
N PHE A 89 12.90 -4.94 -30.09
CA PHE A 89 12.84 -4.12 -28.88
C PHE A 89 13.14 -2.65 -29.20
N PHE A 90 14.28 -2.36 -29.83
CA PHE A 90 14.65 -0.98 -30.18
C PHE A 90 13.66 -0.33 -31.14
N LEU A 91 13.07 -1.11 -32.06
CA LEU A 91 12.05 -0.62 -32.97
C LEU A 91 10.76 -0.24 -32.24
N ILE A 92 10.20 -1.13 -31.42
CA ILE A 92 8.98 -0.87 -30.62
C ILE A 92 9.22 0.34 -29.70
N PHE A 93 10.37 0.39 -29.05
CA PHE A 93 10.73 1.48 -28.15
C PHE A 93 10.96 2.81 -28.89
N GLY A 94 11.63 2.76 -30.04
CA GLY A 94 11.87 3.93 -30.91
C GLY A 94 10.58 4.51 -31.48
N ILE A 95 9.68 3.68 -31.99
CA ILE A 95 8.34 4.11 -32.45
C ILE A 95 7.54 4.68 -31.26
N GLY A 96 7.58 4.01 -30.10
CA GLY A 96 6.94 4.49 -28.87
C GLY A 96 7.43 5.86 -28.42
N TYR A 97 8.75 6.10 -28.44
CA TYR A 97 9.37 7.38 -28.13
C TYR A 97 9.01 8.46 -29.16
N TYR A 98 9.05 8.14 -30.45
CA TYR A 98 8.65 9.06 -31.51
C TYR A 98 7.17 9.46 -31.39
N ARG A 99 6.31 8.53 -31.00
CA ARG A 99 4.87 8.72 -30.78
C ARG A 99 4.54 9.19 -29.35
N LYS A 100 5.48 9.77 -28.60
CA LYS A 100 5.29 10.16 -27.18
C LYS A 100 4.05 11.03 -26.93
N GLU A 101 3.71 11.93 -27.86
CA GLU A 101 2.47 12.75 -27.84
C GLU A 101 1.20 11.88 -27.78
N LEU A 102 1.16 10.81 -28.57
CA LEU A 102 0.02 9.87 -28.62
C LEU A 102 0.02 8.94 -27.41
N GLN A 103 1.21 8.57 -26.93
CA GLN A 103 1.44 7.62 -25.84
C GLN A 103 1.19 8.22 -24.45
N LYS A 104 1.04 9.56 -24.31
CA LYS A 104 0.91 10.27 -23.02
C LYS A 104 1.98 9.87 -21.99
N GLY A 105 3.18 9.53 -22.45
CA GLY A 105 4.30 9.09 -21.60
C GLY A 105 4.15 7.69 -20.99
N LYS A 106 3.50 6.74 -21.68
CA LYS A 106 3.34 5.35 -21.24
C LYS A 106 4.46 4.43 -21.76
N VAL A 107 5.67 4.58 -21.26
CA VAL A 107 6.84 3.81 -21.70
C VAL A 107 6.80 2.35 -21.23
N LEU A 108 6.17 2.06 -20.10
CA LEU A 108 5.98 0.67 -19.63
C LEU A 108 5.15 -0.15 -20.61
N PHE A 109 4.27 0.47 -21.39
CA PHE A 109 3.49 -0.22 -22.42
C PHE A 109 4.34 -0.68 -23.59
N SER A 110 5.39 0.07 -23.97
CA SER A 110 6.32 -0.38 -25.01
C SER A 110 7.05 -1.64 -24.57
N TRP A 111 7.44 -1.68 -23.29
CA TRP A 111 8.11 -2.83 -22.71
C TRP A 111 7.20 -4.06 -22.59
N ILE A 112 5.97 -3.89 -22.08
CA ILE A 112 4.98 -4.98 -22.01
C ILE A 112 4.64 -5.51 -23.40
N THR A 113 4.51 -4.61 -24.39
CA THR A 113 4.26 -5.02 -25.78
C THR A 113 5.39 -5.86 -26.33
N PHE A 114 6.65 -5.52 -26.01
CA PHE A 114 7.81 -6.32 -26.41
C PHE A 114 7.80 -7.72 -25.77
N ILE A 115 7.51 -7.85 -24.47
CA ILE A 115 7.43 -9.17 -23.83
C ILE A 115 6.32 -10.01 -24.42
N LEU A 116 5.14 -9.43 -24.61
CA LEU A 116 4.02 -10.14 -25.21
C LEU A 116 4.35 -10.58 -26.63
N TYR A 117 5.09 -9.75 -27.39
CA TYR A 117 5.64 -10.13 -28.68
C TYR A 117 6.59 -11.34 -28.58
N VAL A 118 7.58 -11.32 -27.68
CA VAL A 118 8.53 -12.45 -27.55
C VAL A 118 7.81 -13.73 -27.10
N ALA A 119 6.91 -13.64 -26.11
CA ALA A 119 6.12 -14.78 -25.66
C ALA A 119 5.23 -15.35 -26.78
N ASN A 120 4.59 -14.47 -27.55
CA ASN A 120 3.79 -14.83 -28.72
C ASN A 120 4.65 -15.52 -29.80
N ARG A 121 5.84 -14.98 -30.08
CA ARG A 121 6.77 -15.56 -31.05
C ARG A 121 7.21 -16.96 -30.65
N VAL A 122 7.63 -17.16 -29.39
CA VAL A 122 8.04 -18.48 -28.88
C VAL A 122 6.88 -19.47 -28.98
N PHE A 123 5.67 -19.04 -28.64
CA PHE A 123 4.46 -19.85 -28.79
C PHE A 123 4.21 -20.25 -30.25
N LEU A 124 4.27 -19.30 -31.18
CA LEU A 124 4.10 -19.56 -32.61
C LEU A 124 5.19 -20.49 -33.18
N ARG A 125 6.45 -20.30 -32.78
CA ARG A 125 7.57 -21.17 -33.21
C ARG A 125 7.32 -22.61 -32.78
N ASN A 126 7.00 -22.84 -31.50
CA ASN A 126 6.73 -24.17 -30.97
C ASN A 126 5.55 -24.86 -31.68
N ILE A 127 4.49 -24.10 -31.97
CA ILE A 127 3.35 -24.59 -32.74
C ILE A 127 3.78 -24.99 -34.16
N TYR A 128 4.50 -24.11 -34.86
CA TYR A 128 4.95 -24.38 -36.22
C TYR A 128 5.95 -25.53 -36.30
N ASP A 129 6.89 -25.66 -35.37
CA ASP A 129 7.85 -26.77 -35.33
C ASP A 129 7.15 -28.11 -35.08
N SER A 130 6.16 -28.13 -34.18
CA SER A 130 5.31 -29.30 -33.95
C SER A 130 4.53 -29.68 -35.21
N PHE A 131 3.98 -28.69 -35.92
CA PHE A 131 3.23 -28.92 -37.16
C PHE A 131 4.12 -29.29 -38.33
N LYS A 132 5.36 -28.77 -38.42
CA LYS A 132 6.30 -29.06 -39.51
C LYS A 132 6.59 -30.55 -39.60
N GLY A 133 6.78 -31.22 -38.45
CA GLY A 133 6.97 -32.67 -38.40
C GLY A 133 5.73 -33.48 -38.78
N PHE A 134 4.53 -32.98 -38.47
CA PHE A 134 3.27 -33.59 -38.91
C PHE A 134 3.06 -33.39 -40.43
N TYR A 135 3.22 -32.16 -40.91
CA TYR A 135 3.09 -31.79 -42.32
C TYR A 135 4.07 -32.57 -43.19
N PHE A 136 5.34 -32.69 -42.80
CA PHE A 136 6.33 -33.42 -43.60
C PHE A 136 6.02 -34.92 -43.68
N ARG A 137 5.56 -35.53 -42.58
CA ARG A 137 5.16 -36.95 -42.57
C ARG A 137 3.91 -37.22 -43.43
N TYR A 138 2.91 -36.35 -43.33
CA TYR A 138 1.63 -36.53 -44.02
C TYR A 138 1.72 -36.11 -45.49
N ALA A 139 2.37 -34.97 -45.80
CA ALA A 139 2.49 -34.44 -47.14
C ALA A 139 3.48 -35.21 -48.02
N ASN A 140 4.51 -35.86 -47.46
CA ASN A 140 5.41 -36.72 -48.25
C ASN A 140 4.89 -38.16 -48.41
N GLY A 141 3.96 -38.61 -47.57
CA GLY A 141 3.29 -39.91 -47.71
C GLY A 141 2.18 -39.94 -48.77
N LEU A 142 1.82 -38.77 -49.33
CA LEU A 142 0.79 -38.62 -50.35
C LEU A 142 1.43 -38.27 -51.70
N GLU A 143 1.20 -39.12 -52.72
CA GLU A 143 1.40 -38.80 -54.15
C GLU A 143 0.36 -37.78 -54.67
N THR A 144 -0.11 -36.88 -53.80
CA THR A 144 -1.12 -35.87 -54.16
C THR A 144 -0.48 -34.68 -54.86
N GLU A 145 -1.23 -34.06 -55.79
CA GLU A 145 -0.88 -32.80 -56.46
C GLU A 145 -0.44 -31.71 -55.48
N TYR A 146 0.50 -30.85 -55.91
CA TYR A 146 1.03 -29.71 -55.14
C TYR A 146 -0.07 -28.81 -54.54
N LEU A 147 -1.23 -28.72 -55.18
CA LEU A 147 -2.38 -27.94 -54.73
C LEU A 147 -2.97 -28.45 -53.40
N VAL A 148 -3.04 -29.78 -53.21
CA VAL A 148 -3.58 -30.36 -51.97
C VAL A 148 -2.65 -30.08 -50.79
N LYS A 149 -1.33 -30.20 -51.01
CA LYS A 149 -0.30 -29.88 -50.00
C LYS A 149 -0.36 -28.41 -49.58
N ALA A 150 -0.51 -27.51 -50.56
CA ALA A 150 -0.70 -26.08 -50.32
C ALA A 150 -2.01 -25.79 -49.55
N GLY A 151 -3.11 -26.45 -49.90
CA GLY A 151 -4.40 -26.31 -49.21
C GLY A 151 -4.34 -26.72 -47.74
N ILE A 152 -3.70 -27.84 -47.42
CA ILE A 152 -3.48 -28.30 -46.03
C ILE A 152 -2.66 -27.27 -45.25
N PHE A 153 -1.58 -26.74 -45.84
CA PHE A 153 -0.74 -25.74 -45.20
C PHE A 153 -1.48 -24.43 -44.91
N ILE A 154 -2.32 -23.97 -45.86
CA ILE A 154 -3.17 -22.78 -45.70
C ILE A 154 -4.17 -22.98 -44.56
N LEU A 155 -4.84 -24.13 -44.51
CA LEU A 155 -5.84 -24.44 -43.49
C LEU A 155 -5.21 -24.51 -42.09
N LEU A 156 -4.04 -25.14 -41.98
CA LEU A 156 -3.25 -25.16 -40.74
C LEU A 156 -2.83 -23.75 -40.32
N SER A 157 -2.33 -22.94 -41.26
CA SER A 157 -1.94 -21.56 -40.98
C SER A 157 -3.15 -20.74 -40.50
N ALA A 158 -4.32 -20.89 -41.13
CA ALA A 158 -5.54 -20.23 -40.71
C ALA A 158 -5.97 -20.62 -39.28
N ALA A 159 -5.82 -21.90 -38.93
CA ALA A 159 -6.08 -22.38 -37.57
C ALA A 159 -5.12 -21.74 -36.54
N VAL A 160 -3.84 -21.57 -36.88
CA VAL A 160 -2.85 -20.88 -36.03
C VAL A 160 -3.25 -19.42 -35.82
N VAL A 161 -3.64 -18.70 -36.88
CA VAL A 161 -4.13 -17.31 -36.76
C VAL A 161 -5.35 -17.24 -35.83
N LEU A 162 -6.32 -18.15 -36.00
CA LEU A 162 -7.52 -18.17 -35.19
C LEU A 162 -7.23 -18.45 -33.71
N LEU A 163 -6.36 -19.43 -33.44
CA LEU A 163 -5.97 -19.77 -32.07
C LEU A 163 -5.23 -18.60 -31.40
N ASP A 164 -4.29 -17.97 -32.10
CA ASP A 164 -3.53 -16.83 -31.60
C ASP A 164 -4.43 -15.63 -31.27
N THR A 165 -5.32 -15.28 -32.21
CA THR A 165 -6.25 -14.16 -32.01
C THR A 165 -7.17 -14.40 -30.80
N LEU A 166 -7.68 -15.62 -30.61
CA LEU A 166 -8.47 -15.98 -29.42
C LEU A 166 -7.65 -15.86 -28.13
N LEU A 167 -6.41 -16.35 -28.13
CA LEU A 167 -5.50 -16.29 -26.98
C LEU A 167 -5.24 -14.83 -26.57
N ILE A 168 -5.04 -13.95 -27.54
CA ILE A 168 -4.74 -12.53 -27.27
C ILE A 168 -5.97 -11.78 -26.79
N LEU A 169 -7.15 -12.08 -27.34
CA LEU A 169 -8.41 -11.53 -26.83
C LEU A 169 -8.64 -11.96 -25.37
N LEU A 170 -8.31 -13.20 -25.03
CA LEU A 170 -8.35 -13.70 -23.65
C LEU A 170 -7.38 -12.94 -22.75
N ILE A 171 -6.11 -12.77 -23.16
CA ILE A 171 -5.11 -11.98 -22.43
C ILE A 171 -5.61 -10.56 -22.21
N ARG A 172 -6.14 -9.90 -23.24
CA ARG A 172 -6.68 -8.54 -23.14
C ARG A 172 -7.86 -8.46 -22.16
N LYS A 173 -8.74 -9.45 -22.14
CA LYS A 173 -9.89 -9.49 -21.23
C LYS A 173 -9.47 -9.69 -19.77
N ILE A 174 -8.54 -10.62 -19.51
CA ILE A 174 -8.08 -10.96 -18.15
C ILE A 174 -7.16 -9.86 -17.60
N PHE A 175 -6.13 -9.48 -18.37
CA PHE A 175 -5.06 -8.61 -17.90
C PHE A 175 -5.31 -7.12 -18.18
N GLY A 176 -6.30 -6.76 -19.00
CA GLY A 176 -6.56 -5.37 -19.39
C GLY A 176 -6.71 -4.41 -18.21
N ARG A 177 -7.41 -4.82 -17.14
CA ARG A 177 -7.56 -4.01 -15.91
C ARG A 177 -6.23 -3.77 -15.18
N TYR A 178 -5.36 -4.78 -15.15
CA TYR A 178 -4.04 -4.69 -14.52
C TYR A 178 -3.09 -3.81 -15.34
N LEU A 179 -3.11 -3.94 -16.67
CA LEU A 179 -2.33 -3.11 -17.59
C LEU A 179 -2.67 -1.62 -17.43
N VAL A 180 -3.96 -1.28 -17.27
CA VAL A 180 -4.37 0.11 -17.02
C VAL A 180 -3.82 0.65 -15.69
N LYS A 181 -3.84 -0.15 -14.60
CA LYS A 181 -3.27 0.25 -13.31
C LYS A 181 -1.77 0.54 -13.39
N ILE A 182 -1.02 -0.27 -14.14
CA ILE A 182 0.43 -0.04 -14.37
C ILE A 182 0.68 1.32 -15.04
N SER A 183 -0.20 1.74 -15.96
CA SER A 183 -0.05 3.06 -16.63
C SER A 183 -0.29 4.27 -15.72
N VAL A 184 -1.00 4.09 -14.60
CA VAL A 184 -1.19 5.16 -13.60
C VAL A 184 0.08 5.33 -12.77
N LEU A 185 0.72 4.21 -12.40
CA LEU A 185 1.95 4.20 -11.59
C LEU A 185 3.12 4.94 -12.27
N GLU A 186 3.23 4.82 -13.59
CA GLU A 186 4.27 5.52 -14.37
C GLU A 186 4.18 7.05 -14.23
N LYS A 187 2.96 7.60 -14.20
CA LYS A 187 2.74 9.04 -14.01
C LYS A 187 3.03 9.50 -12.59
N SER A 188 2.68 8.67 -11.61
CA SER A 188 2.91 8.97 -10.20
C SER A 188 4.40 9.01 -9.86
N TYR A 189 5.25 8.27 -10.58
CA TYR A 189 6.68 8.13 -10.25
C TYR A 189 7.63 8.21 -11.47
N PRO A 190 7.78 9.39 -12.09
CA PRO A 190 8.55 9.55 -13.33
C PRO A 190 10.05 9.25 -13.21
N LYS A 191 10.65 9.50 -12.03
CA LYS A 191 12.07 9.18 -11.78
C LYS A 191 12.34 7.67 -11.81
N ILE A 192 11.41 6.88 -11.27
CA ILE A 192 11.50 5.42 -11.24
C ILE A 192 11.34 4.86 -12.66
N ALA A 193 10.35 5.35 -13.41
CA ALA A 193 10.15 4.96 -14.81
C ALA A 193 11.40 5.27 -15.67
N ARG A 194 12.04 6.41 -15.47
CA ARG A 194 13.28 6.76 -16.18
C ARG A 194 14.42 5.80 -15.87
N ASN A 195 14.64 5.47 -14.60
CA ASN A 195 15.71 4.56 -14.20
C ASN A 195 15.44 3.13 -14.71
N PHE A 196 14.18 2.69 -14.70
CA PHE A 196 13.77 1.42 -15.32
C PHE A 196 14.16 1.37 -16.80
N ILE A 197 13.80 2.42 -17.56
CA ILE A 197 14.13 2.50 -18.98
C ILE A 197 15.64 2.43 -19.19
N LEU A 198 16.41 3.18 -18.41
CA LEU A 198 17.87 3.19 -18.55
C LEU A 198 18.45 1.80 -18.28
N CYS A 199 18.03 1.13 -17.21
CA CYS A 199 18.42 -0.26 -16.93
C CYS A 199 18.01 -1.21 -18.05
N THR A 200 16.78 -1.10 -18.60
CA THR A 200 16.32 -1.94 -19.71
C THR A 200 17.20 -1.77 -20.93
N VAL A 201 17.45 -0.53 -21.35
CA VAL A 201 18.27 -0.22 -22.53
C VAL A 201 19.69 -0.74 -22.33
N CYS A 202 20.29 -0.51 -21.17
CA CYS A 202 21.63 -1.03 -20.87
C CYS A 202 21.69 -2.56 -20.92
N LEU A 203 20.73 -3.26 -20.31
CA LEU A 203 20.67 -4.73 -20.33
C LEU A 203 20.47 -5.28 -21.74
N PHE A 204 19.55 -4.70 -22.52
CA PHE A 204 19.30 -5.12 -23.90
C PHE A 204 20.48 -4.82 -24.82
N VAL A 205 21.17 -3.69 -24.66
CA VAL A 205 22.40 -3.39 -25.41
C VAL A 205 23.51 -4.39 -25.05
N LEU A 206 23.70 -4.68 -23.76
CA LEU A 206 24.71 -5.64 -23.32
C LEU A 206 24.41 -7.06 -23.84
N ALA A 207 23.15 -7.48 -23.78
CA ALA A 207 22.70 -8.74 -24.34
C ALA A 207 22.91 -8.80 -25.86
N LEU A 208 22.61 -7.72 -26.59
CA LEU A 208 22.84 -7.63 -28.03
C LEU A 208 24.33 -7.73 -28.37
N VAL A 209 25.20 -6.99 -27.66
CA VAL A 209 26.65 -7.04 -27.88
C VAL A 209 27.17 -8.44 -27.58
N PHE A 210 26.75 -9.06 -26.49
CA PHE A 210 27.16 -10.41 -26.14
C PHE A 210 26.73 -11.43 -27.20
N GLN A 211 25.47 -11.40 -27.62
CA GLN A 211 24.97 -12.27 -28.70
C GLN A 211 25.69 -12.03 -30.02
N TYR A 212 26.02 -10.78 -30.35
CA TYR A 212 26.80 -10.45 -31.55
C TYR A 212 28.20 -11.06 -31.50
N GLN A 213 28.89 -10.96 -30.37
CA GLN A 213 30.23 -11.54 -30.20
C GLN A 213 30.19 -13.07 -30.32
N LEU A 214 29.22 -13.71 -29.67
CA LEU A 214 29.03 -15.15 -29.77
C LEU A 214 28.58 -15.57 -31.18
N SER A 215 27.83 -14.72 -31.90
CA SER A 215 27.51 -14.90 -33.32
C SER A 215 28.76 -14.91 -34.21
N MET A 216 29.64 -13.92 -34.01
CA MET A 216 30.88 -13.80 -34.76
C MET A 216 31.82 -14.97 -34.48
N PHE A 217 31.94 -15.38 -33.22
CA PHE A 217 32.73 -16.55 -32.82
C PHE A 217 32.34 -17.79 -33.63
N MET A 218 31.06 -18.10 -33.68
CA MET A 218 30.56 -19.29 -34.36
C MET A 218 30.73 -19.26 -35.89
N THR A 219 30.64 -18.08 -36.49
CA THR A 219 30.87 -17.94 -37.94
C THR A 219 32.33 -18.26 -38.29
N LEU A 220 33.28 -17.94 -37.38
CA LEU A 220 34.71 -18.23 -37.56
C LEU A 220 35.05 -19.72 -37.40
N PHE A 221 34.28 -20.47 -36.62
CA PHE A 221 34.54 -21.89 -36.32
C PHE A 221 33.56 -22.85 -37.03
N TYR A 222 32.82 -22.38 -38.04
CA TYR A 222 31.82 -23.20 -38.76
C TYR A 222 32.47 -24.30 -39.60
N THR A 223 32.49 -25.51 -39.05
CA THR A 223 32.78 -26.75 -39.78
C THR A 223 31.68 -27.78 -39.54
N ALA A 224 31.42 -28.64 -40.53
CA ALA A 224 30.31 -29.61 -40.50
C ALA A 224 30.41 -30.64 -39.36
N ASP A 225 31.63 -30.89 -38.85
CA ASP A 225 31.90 -31.86 -37.78
C ASP A 225 31.41 -31.41 -36.39
N TYR A 226 31.03 -30.14 -36.21
CA TYR A 226 30.64 -29.58 -34.91
C TYR A 226 29.12 -29.32 -34.76
N SER A 227 28.26 -29.96 -35.55
CA SER A 227 26.80 -29.71 -35.55
C SER A 227 26.14 -29.77 -34.16
N GLU A 228 26.53 -30.70 -33.28
CA GLU A 228 26.02 -30.76 -31.90
C GLU A 228 26.45 -29.54 -31.06
N PHE A 229 27.70 -29.07 -31.22
CA PHE A 229 28.21 -27.88 -30.55
C PHE A 229 27.44 -26.61 -31.00
N TYR A 230 27.05 -26.54 -32.29
CA TYR A 230 26.17 -25.49 -32.80
C TYR A 230 24.81 -25.49 -32.10
N HIS A 231 24.18 -26.66 -31.97
CA HIS A 231 22.90 -26.79 -31.29
C HIS A 231 22.98 -26.39 -29.80
N GLN A 232 24.04 -26.77 -29.10
CA GLN A 232 24.24 -26.38 -27.70
C GLN A 232 24.37 -24.86 -27.53
N ILE A 233 25.09 -24.19 -28.42
CA ILE A 233 25.24 -22.74 -28.38
C ILE A 233 23.94 -22.01 -28.73
N MET A 234 23.13 -22.55 -29.65
CA MET A 234 21.78 -22.03 -29.91
C MET A 234 20.88 -22.12 -28.69
N ASN A 235 20.87 -23.27 -28.01
CA ASN A 235 20.11 -23.41 -26.77
C ASN A 235 20.61 -22.43 -25.69
N CYS A 236 21.92 -22.16 -25.64
CA CYS A 236 22.49 -21.16 -24.74
C CYS A 236 22.00 -19.74 -25.07
N MET A 237 21.93 -19.36 -26.36
CA MET A 237 21.38 -18.06 -26.79
C MET A 237 19.92 -17.86 -26.38
N ASP A 238 19.10 -18.89 -26.59
CA ASP A 238 17.68 -18.87 -26.20
C ASP A 238 17.55 -18.79 -24.67
N THR A 239 18.37 -19.55 -23.94
CA THR A 239 18.42 -19.52 -22.47
C THR A 239 18.81 -18.13 -21.96
N ILE A 240 19.82 -17.48 -22.54
CA ILE A 240 20.23 -16.12 -22.18
C ILE A 240 19.09 -15.13 -22.42
N THR A 241 18.40 -15.24 -23.56
CA THR A 241 17.26 -14.38 -23.90
C THR A 241 16.15 -14.52 -22.84
N VAL A 242 15.81 -15.74 -22.45
CA VAL A 242 14.84 -16.01 -21.38
C VAL A 242 15.32 -15.43 -20.04
N CYS A 243 16.59 -15.62 -19.67
CA CYS A 243 17.17 -15.08 -18.45
C CYS A 243 17.10 -13.54 -18.40
N VAL A 244 17.42 -12.86 -19.50
CA VAL A 244 17.31 -11.39 -19.61
C VAL A 244 15.86 -10.94 -19.41
N LEU A 245 14.90 -11.64 -20.00
CA LEU A 245 13.46 -11.35 -19.81
C LEU A 245 13.02 -11.56 -18.35
N LEU A 246 13.46 -12.64 -17.71
CA LEU A 246 13.16 -12.93 -16.30
C LEU A 246 13.74 -11.87 -15.37
N ILE A 247 15.02 -11.52 -15.54
CA ILE A 247 15.66 -10.43 -14.79
C ILE A 247 14.85 -9.15 -14.95
N GLN A 248 14.38 -8.86 -16.17
CA GLN A 248 13.64 -7.65 -16.44
C GLN A 248 12.23 -7.64 -15.80
N ILE A 249 11.57 -8.80 -15.70
CA ILE A 249 10.33 -8.97 -14.93
C ILE A 249 10.58 -8.76 -13.44
N ILE A 250 11.68 -9.27 -12.89
CA ILE A 250 12.07 -9.07 -11.49
C ILE A 250 12.35 -7.59 -11.21
N ILE A 251 13.10 -6.91 -12.08
CA ILE A 251 13.34 -5.46 -11.99
C ILE A 251 12.01 -4.70 -12.02
N LEU A 252 11.06 -5.06 -12.89
CA LEU A 252 9.75 -4.41 -12.89
C LEU A 252 9.00 -4.65 -11.58
N ALA A 253 8.93 -5.91 -11.11
CA ALA A 253 8.21 -6.27 -9.89
C ALA A 253 8.76 -5.53 -8.66
N THR A 254 10.08 -5.48 -8.52
CA THR A 254 10.76 -4.74 -7.45
C THR A 254 10.49 -3.24 -7.53
N LEU A 255 10.50 -2.64 -8.71
CA LEU A 255 10.15 -1.22 -8.87
C LEU A 255 8.69 -0.91 -8.57
N LEU A 256 7.76 -1.80 -8.95
CA LEU A 256 6.33 -1.67 -8.61
C LEU A 256 6.13 -1.76 -7.11
N MET A 257 6.81 -2.70 -6.44
CA MET A 257 6.80 -2.82 -4.98
C MET A 257 7.37 -1.57 -4.32
N PHE A 258 8.51 -1.07 -4.79
CA PHE A 258 9.15 0.14 -4.27
C PHE A 258 8.28 1.39 -4.48
N SER A 259 7.60 1.50 -5.62
CA SER A 259 6.64 2.56 -5.89
C SER A 259 5.46 2.53 -4.91
N LYS A 260 4.88 1.35 -4.67
CA LYS A 260 3.81 1.17 -3.67
C LYS A 260 4.29 1.52 -2.26
N TYR A 261 5.50 1.10 -1.92
CA TYR A 261 6.11 1.39 -0.63
C TYR A 261 6.31 2.90 -0.43
N ARG A 262 6.88 3.60 -1.42
CA ARG A 262 7.01 5.06 -1.42
C ARG A 262 5.68 5.78 -1.26
N PHE A 263 4.65 5.35 -1.98
CA PHE A 263 3.30 5.90 -1.83
C PHE A 263 2.78 5.79 -0.40
N THR A 264 2.99 4.63 0.22
CA THR A 264 2.54 4.36 1.58
C THR A 264 3.30 5.22 2.59
N ILE A 265 4.62 5.38 2.42
CA ILE A 265 5.43 6.29 3.26
C ILE A 265 4.99 7.74 3.11
N ASP A 266 4.82 8.23 1.87
CA ASP A 266 4.43 9.62 1.64
C ASP A 266 3.03 9.90 2.21
N ALA A 267 2.11 8.94 2.14
CA ALA A 267 0.80 9.03 2.76
C ALA A 267 0.89 9.06 4.30
N LYS A 268 1.72 8.19 4.89
CA LYS A 268 1.96 8.15 6.34
C LYS A 268 2.57 9.46 6.84
N ARG A 269 3.57 9.98 6.14
CA ARG A 269 4.22 11.26 6.49
C ARG A 269 3.24 12.43 6.46
N ARG A 270 2.39 12.52 5.44
CA ARG A 270 1.34 13.57 5.40
C ARG A 270 0.34 13.42 6.54
N TYR A 271 -0.01 12.20 6.89
CA TYR A 271 -0.89 11.93 8.04
C TYR A 271 -0.24 12.41 9.35
N GLU A 272 1.03 12.10 9.57
CA GLU A 272 1.80 12.57 10.74
C GLU A 272 1.91 14.10 10.79
N GLU A 273 2.21 14.75 9.65
CA GLU A 273 2.27 16.22 9.55
C GLU A 273 0.92 16.87 9.88
N ASN A 274 -0.19 16.29 9.40
CA ASN A 274 -1.54 16.78 9.73
C ASN A 274 -1.88 16.58 11.21
N LEU A 275 -1.47 15.46 11.81
CA LEU A 275 -1.69 15.19 13.23
C LEU A 275 -0.94 16.18 14.11
N LEU A 276 0.30 16.55 13.75
CA LEU A 276 1.08 17.58 14.43
C LEU A 276 0.41 18.95 14.33
N LEU A 277 -0.09 19.34 13.15
CA LEU A 277 -0.82 20.60 12.98
C LEU A 277 -2.07 20.63 13.86
N TYR A 278 -2.85 19.54 13.85
CA TYR A 278 -4.04 19.42 14.69
C TYR A 278 -3.71 19.49 16.19
N SER A 279 -2.64 18.82 16.62
CA SER A 279 -2.18 18.88 18.01
C SER A 279 -1.79 20.29 18.44
N ASN A 280 -1.08 21.02 17.58
CA ASN A 280 -0.69 22.41 17.87
C ASN A 280 -1.90 23.35 17.95
N ASP A 281 -2.88 23.18 17.06
CA ASP A 281 -4.11 23.97 17.11
C ASP A 281 -4.96 23.64 18.35
N LEU A 282 -4.98 22.37 18.76
CA LEU A 282 -5.61 21.95 20.00
C LEU A 282 -4.93 22.60 21.22
N GLU A 283 -3.59 22.59 21.29
CA GLU A 283 -2.84 23.23 22.38
C GLU A 283 -3.11 24.74 22.46
N LYS A 284 -3.19 25.43 21.32
CA LYS A 284 -3.56 26.85 21.26
C LYS A 284 -4.98 27.08 21.78
N ASN A 285 -5.96 26.32 21.29
CA ASN A 285 -7.35 26.44 21.74
C ASN A 285 -7.48 26.20 23.25
N LEU A 286 -6.76 25.21 23.78
CA LEU A 286 -6.73 24.94 25.23
C LEU A 286 -6.11 26.10 26.02
N THR A 287 -5.06 26.72 25.48
CA THR A 287 -4.44 27.90 26.09
C THR A 287 -5.39 29.11 26.07
N GLU A 288 -6.12 29.31 24.99
CA GLU A 288 -7.14 30.37 24.89
C GLU A 288 -8.27 30.18 25.91
N ILE A 289 -8.77 28.95 26.09
CA ILE A 289 -9.76 28.63 27.11
C ILE A 289 -9.23 28.94 28.52
N ARG A 290 -7.95 28.62 28.79
CA ARG A 290 -7.30 28.93 30.08
C ARG A 290 -7.24 30.44 30.33
N ASN A 291 -6.91 31.23 29.30
CA ASN A 291 -6.90 32.69 29.39
C ASN A 291 -8.30 33.26 29.63
N LEU A 292 -9.30 32.78 28.88
CA LEU A 292 -10.71 33.17 29.07
C LEU A 292 -11.18 32.92 30.52
N LYS A 293 -10.82 31.75 31.08
CA LYS A 293 -11.12 31.41 32.48
C LYS A 293 -10.51 32.42 33.45
N HIS A 294 -9.24 32.76 33.27
CA HIS A 294 -8.56 33.71 34.13
C HIS A 294 -9.25 35.09 34.09
N ASP A 295 -9.66 35.53 32.90
CA ASP A 295 -10.37 36.79 32.72
C ASP A 295 -11.75 36.76 33.38
N MET A 296 -12.50 35.66 33.25
CA MET A 296 -13.78 35.49 33.97
C MET A 296 -13.61 35.58 35.48
N LYS A 297 -12.56 34.95 36.05
CA LYS A 297 -12.26 35.03 37.48
C LYS A 297 -11.98 36.47 37.92
N ASN A 298 -11.22 37.22 37.14
CA ASN A 298 -10.92 38.62 37.45
C ASN A 298 -12.16 39.50 37.40
N ILE A 299 -13.00 39.33 36.38
CA ILE A 299 -14.27 40.06 36.25
C ILE A 299 -15.19 39.77 37.45
N LEU A 300 -15.34 38.49 37.82
CA LEU A 300 -16.13 38.08 38.99
C LEU A 300 -15.60 38.67 40.29
N PHE A 301 -14.28 38.73 40.45
CA PHE A 301 -13.66 39.34 41.61
C PHE A 301 -13.96 40.85 41.69
N THR A 302 -13.85 41.57 40.57
CA THR A 302 -14.20 43.00 40.50
C THR A 302 -15.69 43.24 40.78
N LEU A 303 -16.57 42.42 40.19
CA LEU A 303 -18.01 42.47 40.44
C LEU A 303 -18.35 42.22 41.91
N GLY A 304 -17.74 41.21 42.52
CA GLY A 304 -17.91 40.93 43.95
C GLY A 304 -17.53 42.14 44.80
N HIS A 305 -16.39 42.78 44.51
CA HIS A 305 -15.97 43.98 45.24
C HIS A 305 -16.93 45.17 45.08
N LEU A 306 -17.45 45.41 43.88
CA LEU A 306 -18.43 46.47 43.62
C LEU A 306 -19.76 46.23 44.34
N ILE A 307 -20.22 44.98 44.39
CA ILE A 307 -21.47 44.59 45.06
C ILE A 307 -21.31 44.68 46.59
N GLU A 308 -20.18 44.22 47.14
CA GLU A 308 -19.89 44.31 48.59
C GLU A 308 -19.90 45.77 49.09
N ASN A 309 -19.43 46.70 48.26
CA ASN A 309 -19.40 48.14 48.56
C ASN A 309 -20.73 48.87 48.29
N SER A 310 -21.75 48.18 47.75
CA SER A 310 -23.07 48.78 47.50
C SER A 310 -23.91 48.89 48.79
N HIS A 311 -24.96 49.71 48.79
CA HIS A 311 -25.94 49.79 49.89
C HIS A 311 -27.15 48.86 49.69
N ASP A 312 -27.08 47.92 48.74
CA ASP A 312 -28.16 47.00 48.39
C ASP A 312 -27.90 45.62 49.02
N GLU A 313 -28.45 45.42 50.21
CA GLU A 313 -28.26 44.20 51.00
C GLU A 313 -28.90 42.94 50.38
N PRO A 314 -30.11 43.00 49.79
CA PRO A 314 -30.66 41.91 48.99
C PRO A 314 -29.74 41.48 47.84
N LEU A 315 -29.08 42.42 47.17
CA LEU A 315 -28.15 42.10 46.08
C LEU A 315 -26.87 41.41 46.58
N LYS A 316 -26.32 41.85 47.71
CA LYS A 316 -25.16 41.17 48.34
C LYS A 316 -25.50 39.75 48.73
N GLU A 317 -26.66 39.55 49.34
CA GLU A 317 -27.10 38.24 49.80
C GLU A 317 -27.33 37.30 48.61
N TYR A 318 -27.98 37.78 47.54
CA TYR A 318 -28.16 37.02 46.30
C TYR A 318 -26.82 36.66 45.64
N PHE A 319 -25.87 37.61 45.55
CA PHE A 319 -24.57 37.35 44.96
C PHE A 319 -23.77 36.31 45.76
N LYS A 320 -23.80 36.40 47.09
CA LYS A 320 -23.04 35.51 48.00
C LYS A 320 -23.65 34.10 48.09
N GLN A 321 -24.97 33.99 48.10
CA GLN A 321 -25.67 32.70 48.28
C GLN A 321 -25.94 31.96 46.95
N THR A 322 -26.08 32.69 45.84
CA THR A 322 -26.49 32.09 44.55
C THR A 322 -25.40 32.20 43.49
N VAL A 323 -24.92 33.41 43.21
CA VAL A 323 -24.04 33.67 42.07
C VAL A 323 -22.62 33.13 42.30
N ASN A 324 -21.99 33.49 43.42
CA ASN A 324 -20.62 33.09 43.72
C ASN A 324 -20.46 31.56 43.89
N PRO A 325 -21.35 30.82 44.60
CA PRO A 325 -21.26 29.37 44.68
C PRO A 325 -21.42 28.69 43.32
N TYR A 326 -22.38 29.13 42.51
CA TYR A 326 -22.59 28.60 41.15
C TYR A 326 -21.32 28.74 40.30
N PHE A 327 -20.69 29.91 40.29
CA PHE A 327 -19.45 30.13 39.54
C PHE A 327 -18.27 29.35 40.14
N GLN A 328 -18.17 29.21 41.46
CA GLN A 328 -17.11 28.41 42.07
C GLN A 328 -17.25 26.92 41.75
N ASP A 329 -18.45 26.38 41.74
CA ASP A 329 -18.69 24.98 41.36
C ASP A 329 -18.38 24.76 39.86
N GLU A 330 -18.73 25.71 39.01
CA GLU A 330 -18.43 25.62 37.57
C GLU A 330 -16.92 25.82 37.26
N LEU A 331 -16.23 26.64 38.06
CA LEU A 331 -14.77 26.78 38.02
C LEU A 331 -14.07 25.53 38.54
N LYS A 332 -14.58 24.89 39.60
CA LYS A 332 -14.06 23.62 40.15
C LYS A 332 -14.20 22.47 39.15
N LYS A 333 -15.35 22.33 38.48
CA LYS A 333 -15.51 21.37 37.37
C LYS A 333 -14.46 21.60 36.29
N ASN A 334 -14.21 22.87 35.93
CA ASN A 334 -13.18 23.26 34.97
C ASN A 334 -11.73 23.04 35.46
N ASP A 335 -11.42 23.21 36.75
CA ASP A 335 -10.11 22.87 37.31
C ASP A 335 -9.84 21.37 37.28
N LEU A 336 -10.87 20.56 37.52
CA LEU A 336 -10.78 19.12 37.34
C LEU A 336 -10.53 18.74 35.87
N TYR A 337 -11.13 19.47 34.93
CA TYR A 337 -10.83 19.31 33.49
C TYR A 337 -9.40 19.71 33.12
N ALA A 338 -8.81 20.70 33.80
CA ALA A 338 -7.40 21.04 33.64
C ALA A 338 -6.47 19.96 34.23
N GLN A 339 -6.83 19.36 35.36
CA GLN A 339 -6.09 18.23 35.94
C GLN A 339 -6.12 17.00 35.03
N LEU A 340 -7.22 16.77 34.31
CA LEU A 340 -7.30 15.70 33.30
C LEU A 340 -6.31 15.89 32.14
N GLN A 341 -5.78 17.10 31.89
CA GLN A 341 -4.71 17.30 30.91
C GLN A 341 -3.34 16.78 31.38
N GLN A 342 -3.17 16.48 32.67
CA GLN A 342 -1.94 15.88 33.20
C GLN A 342 -1.84 14.38 32.85
N ALA A 343 -2.94 13.76 32.40
CA ALA A 343 -2.89 12.48 31.71
C ALA A 343 -2.42 12.70 30.27
N ASP A 344 -1.22 12.21 29.95
CA ASP A 344 -0.62 12.30 28.61
C ASP A 344 -1.40 11.42 27.60
N ASP A 345 -2.15 10.43 28.10
CA ASP A 345 -2.96 9.50 27.30
C ASP A 345 -4.38 10.03 26.99
N GLU A 346 -4.76 9.97 25.70
CA GLU A 346 -6.06 10.45 25.21
C GLU A 346 -7.23 9.56 25.66
N GLN A 347 -7.02 8.24 25.73
CA GLN A 347 -8.08 7.28 26.05
C GLN A 347 -8.47 7.34 27.54
N LEU A 348 -7.49 7.38 28.45
CA LEU A 348 -7.68 7.57 29.88
C LEU A 348 -8.32 8.92 30.16
N ARG A 349 -7.85 9.98 29.49
CA ARG A 349 -8.44 11.32 29.63
C ARG A 349 -9.92 11.32 29.25
N ALA A 350 -10.28 10.72 28.11
CA ALA A 350 -11.67 10.62 27.67
C ALA A 350 -12.52 9.75 28.62
N PHE A 351 -11.97 8.63 29.08
CA PHE A 351 -12.64 7.72 30.02
C PHE A 351 -12.90 8.39 31.38
N LEU A 352 -11.87 9.01 31.99
CA LEU A 352 -12.01 9.72 33.26
C LEU A 352 -12.96 10.90 33.11
N TYR A 353 -12.89 11.66 32.01
CA TYR A 353 -13.85 12.73 31.71
C TYR A 353 -15.29 12.22 31.74
N TYR A 354 -15.56 11.09 31.08
CA TYR A 354 -16.90 10.49 31.04
C TYR A 354 -17.38 10.08 32.44
N LYS A 355 -16.54 9.37 33.22
CA LYS A 355 -16.89 8.88 34.57
C LYS A 355 -17.08 10.01 35.57
N ILE A 356 -16.15 10.96 35.61
CA ILE A 356 -16.21 12.12 36.50
C ILE A 356 -17.43 12.98 36.18
N SER A 357 -17.69 13.24 34.89
CA SER A 357 -18.88 13.99 34.47
C SER A 357 -20.18 13.27 34.83
N ALA A 358 -20.18 11.92 34.85
CA ALA A 358 -21.32 11.15 35.34
C ALA A 358 -21.52 11.32 36.85
N GLY A 359 -20.47 11.21 37.65
CA GLY A 359 -20.59 11.41 39.09
C GLY A 359 -20.97 12.84 39.50
N PHE A 360 -20.55 13.86 38.74
CA PHE A 360 -21.05 15.23 38.96
C PHE A 360 -22.55 15.39 38.71
N ARG A 361 -23.14 14.63 37.76
CA ARG A 361 -24.60 14.61 37.57
C ARG A 361 -25.34 13.99 38.75
N GLU A 362 -24.70 13.08 39.47
CA GLU A 362 -25.20 12.44 40.69
C GLU A 362 -24.89 13.25 41.97
N HIS A 363 -24.39 14.48 41.83
CA HIS A 363 -24.00 15.37 42.94
C HIS A 363 -22.93 14.77 43.87
N LEU A 364 -21.96 14.04 43.30
CA LEU A 364 -20.81 13.52 44.03
C LEU A 364 -19.68 14.55 44.07
N ASP A 365 -18.96 14.62 45.20
CA ASP A 365 -17.74 15.43 45.35
C ASP A 365 -16.53 14.58 44.96
N ILE A 366 -16.02 14.81 43.74
CA ILE A 366 -14.93 14.04 43.17
C ILE A 366 -13.66 14.89 43.14
N ARG A 367 -12.58 14.37 43.73
CA ARG A 367 -11.24 14.97 43.66
C ARG A 367 -10.32 14.09 42.84
N LEU A 368 -9.58 14.71 41.93
CA LEU A 368 -8.57 14.06 41.09
C LEU A 368 -7.19 14.64 41.39
N SER A 369 -6.17 13.79 41.48
CA SER A 369 -4.79 14.23 41.63
C SER A 369 -3.83 13.30 40.88
N PHE A 370 -2.86 13.89 40.20
CA PHE A 370 -1.73 13.17 39.58
C PHE A 370 -0.43 13.60 40.27
N ASP A 371 0.26 12.64 40.86
CA ASP A 371 1.60 12.82 41.42
C ASP A 371 2.62 12.17 40.47
N GLY A 372 3.07 12.93 39.47
CA GLY A 372 3.97 12.47 38.40
C GLY A 372 3.38 12.65 36.99
N VAL A 373 4.15 12.29 35.95
CA VAL A 373 3.67 12.35 34.55
C VAL A 373 3.15 10.98 34.14
N PHE A 374 1.85 10.88 33.89
CA PHE A 374 1.19 9.64 33.53
C PHE A 374 1.23 9.42 32.01
N LYS A 375 2.10 8.55 31.51
CA LYS A 375 2.23 8.23 30.07
C LYS A 375 1.76 6.81 29.77
N GLU A 376 1.00 6.64 28.68
CA GLU A 376 0.52 5.35 28.18
C GLU A 376 1.67 4.34 28.02
N SER A 377 2.78 4.78 27.42
CA SER A 377 3.98 3.97 27.17
C SER A 377 4.62 3.37 28.41
N LEU A 378 4.26 3.87 29.60
CA LEU A 378 4.80 3.37 30.86
C LEU A 378 3.96 2.24 31.47
N ILE A 379 2.75 2.03 30.93
CA ILE A 379 1.76 1.07 31.42
C ILE A 379 1.62 -0.09 30.44
N THR A 380 1.72 0.16 29.13
CA THR A 380 1.56 -0.85 28.09
C THR A 380 2.61 -1.97 28.14
N ASP A 381 3.78 -1.71 28.75
CA ASP A 381 4.81 -2.74 29.00
C ASP A 381 4.37 -3.75 30.07
N SER A 382 3.49 -3.35 31.00
CA SER A 382 3.14 -4.11 32.21
C SER A 382 1.71 -4.68 32.20
N ILE A 383 0.76 -4.00 31.55
CA ILE A 383 -0.64 -4.42 31.42
C ILE A 383 -1.22 -3.97 30.09
N ASP A 384 -2.13 -4.76 29.52
CA ASP A 384 -2.92 -4.27 28.39
C ASP A 384 -3.76 -3.06 28.84
N PHE A 385 -3.65 -1.97 28.08
CA PHE A 385 -4.25 -0.70 28.46
C PHE A 385 -5.78 -0.78 28.56
N LEU A 386 -6.44 -1.61 27.74
CA LEU A 386 -7.89 -1.79 27.80
C LEU A 386 -8.29 -2.52 29.09
N ASP A 387 -7.50 -3.48 29.54
CA ASP A 387 -7.73 -4.19 30.80
C ASP A 387 -7.50 -3.28 32.01
N PHE A 388 -6.50 -2.39 31.95
CA PHE A 388 -6.34 -1.33 32.95
C PHE A 388 -7.58 -0.41 33.05
N ILE A 389 -8.07 0.09 31.91
CA ILE A 389 -9.28 0.93 31.87
C ILE A 389 -10.51 0.18 32.39
N ARG A 390 -10.64 -1.12 32.12
CA ARG A 390 -11.74 -1.95 32.66
C ARG A 390 -11.68 -2.05 34.18
N ILE A 391 -10.49 -2.27 34.75
CA ILE A 391 -10.31 -2.32 36.21
C ILE A 391 -10.70 -0.97 36.84
N LEU A 392 -10.19 0.13 36.31
CA LEU A 392 -10.56 1.47 36.76
C LEU A 392 -12.06 1.74 36.65
N GLY A 393 -12.70 1.30 35.56
CA GLY A 393 -14.15 1.37 35.36
C GLY A 393 -14.91 0.72 36.49
N ILE A 394 -14.53 -0.50 36.85
CA ILE A 394 -15.18 -1.24 37.92
C ILE A 394 -14.97 -0.55 39.28
N PHE A 395 -13.77 -0.05 39.55
CA PHE A 395 -13.49 0.64 40.81
C PHE A 395 -14.29 1.94 40.94
N LEU A 396 -14.31 2.76 39.89
CA LEU A 396 -15.06 4.02 39.88
C LEU A 396 -16.58 3.78 39.97
N ASP A 397 -17.12 2.78 39.28
CA ASP A 397 -18.55 2.46 39.36
C ASP A 397 -18.93 2.00 40.78
N ASN A 398 -18.12 1.15 41.39
CA ASN A 398 -18.35 0.73 42.78
C ASN A 398 -18.26 1.91 43.76
N ALA A 399 -17.27 2.78 43.58
CA ALA A 399 -17.09 3.98 44.38
C ALA A 399 -18.27 4.94 44.26
N MET A 400 -18.74 5.21 43.04
CA MET A 400 -19.89 6.09 42.77
C MET A 400 -21.20 5.53 43.33
N GLU A 401 -21.47 4.24 43.10
CA GLU A 401 -22.69 3.60 43.61
C GLU A 401 -22.78 3.64 45.15
N GLU A 402 -21.66 3.42 45.85
CA GLU A 402 -21.65 3.44 47.30
C GLU A 402 -21.65 4.88 47.86
N ALA A 403 -20.84 5.79 47.29
CA ALA A 403 -20.77 7.19 47.71
C ALA A 403 -22.10 7.94 47.51
N ALA A 404 -22.89 7.59 46.49
CA ALA A 404 -24.20 8.20 46.26
C ALA A 404 -25.18 7.96 47.42
N LEU A 405 -24.97 6.90 48.21
CA LEU A 405 -25.80 6.51 49.35
C LEU A 405 -25.26 7.05 50.68
N THR A 406 -24.16 7.81 50.69
CA THR A 406 -23.60 8.42 51.90
C THR A 406 -23.99 9.90 52.03
N MET A 407 -23.86 10.43 53.23
CA MET A 407 -24.02 11.87 53.47
C MET A 407 -22.85 12.68 52.91
N ASP A 408 -21.63 12.12 52.96
CA ASP A 408 -20.41 12.83 52.56
C ASP A 408 -20.23 12.88 51.03
N LYS A 409 -20.72 11.86 50.30
CA LYS A 409 -20.65 11.76 48.82
C LYS A 409 -19.27 11.96 48.20
N GLN A 410 -18.20 11.70 48.97
CA GLN A 410 -16.82 11.94 48.56
C GLN A 410 -16.23 10.76 47.80
N ILE A 411 -15.50 11.07 46.72
CA ILE A 411 -14.64 10.15 45.97
C ILE A 411 -13.29 10.85 45.72
N ASP A 412 -12.20 10.19 46.08
CA ASP A 412 -10.84 10.65 45.81
C ASP A 412 -10.14 9.68 44.85
N ILE A 413 -9.68 10.20 43.71
CA ILE A 413 -8.95 9.46 42.66
C ILE A 413 -7.52 9.99 42.61
N ARG A 414 -6.54 9.13 42.86
CA ARG A 414 -5.13 9.48 42.82
C ARG A 414 -4.35 8.53 41.92
N PHE A 415 -3.54 9.11 41.04
CA PHE A 415 -2.55 8.39 40.25
C PHE A 415 -1.16 8.83 40.69
N VAL A 416 -0.29 7.88 40.98
CA VAL A 416 1.10 8.14 41.36
C VAL A 416 2.02 7.42 40.38
N SER A 417 3.04 8.13 39.89
CA SER A 417 4.06 7.56 39.01
C SER A 417 5.46 7.87 39.54
N ASN A 418 6.22 6.81 39.77
CA ASN A 418 7.65 6.84 40.05
C ASN A 418 8.42 6.08 38.97
N LYS A 419 9.76 6.06 39.05
CA LYS A 419 10.63 5.44 38.02
C LYS A 419 10.30 3.97 37.74
N ASP A 420 9.90 3.22 38.76
CA ASP A 420 9.78 1.75 38.71
C ASP A 420 8.36 1.22 39.03
N MET A 421 7.42 2.11 39.37
CA MET A 421 6.09 1.74 39.88
C MET A 421 5.02 2.76 39.49
N TYR A 422 3.83 2.25 39.17
CA TYR A 422 2.59 3.02 39.00
C TYR A 422 1.57 2.60 40.04
N GLU A 423 0.89 3.58 40.64
CA GLU A 423 -0.19 3.33 41.58
C GLU A 423 -1.47 4.04 41.12
N ALA A 424 -2.59 3.34 41.21
CA ALA A 424 -3.92 3.91 41.10
C ALA A 424 -4.70 3.67 42.39
N VAL A 425 -5.05 4.74 43.09
CA VAL A 425 -5.77 4.71 44.36
C VAL A 425 -7.12 5.37 44.17
N ILE A 426 -8.19 4.61 44.39
CA ILE A 426 -9.56 5.12 44.41
C ILE A 426 -10.10 4.91 45.81
N SER A 427 -10.61 5.97 46.43
CA SER A 427 -11.28 5.88 47.72
C SER A 427 -12.62 6.58 47.73
N ASN A 428 -13.57 6.04 48.48
CA ASN A 428 -14.91 6.60 48.59
C ASN A 428 -15.44 6.52 50.01
N SER A 429 -16.31 7.47 50.36
CA SER A 429 -17.10 7.40 51.59
C SER A 429 -18.00 6.15 51.61
N VAL A 430 -18.16 5.52 52.79
CA VAL A 430 -19.03 4.35 52.98
C VAL A 430 -20.10 4.60 54.04
N ARG A 431 -21.20 3.84 53.98
CA ARG A 431 -22.28 3.90 54.98
C ARG A 431 -21.81 3.36 56.33
N ARG A 432 -22.18 4.04 57.42
CA ARG A 432 -21.77 3.70 58.80
C ARG A 432 -22.21 2.32 59.28
N GLU A 433 -23.27 1.75 58.71
CA GLU A 433 -23.86 0.48 59.15
C GLU A 433 -23.26 -0.75 58.43
N LYS A 434 -22.28 -0.57 57.54
CA LYS A 434 -21.78 -1.65 56.69
C LYS A 434 -20.30 -1.93 56.93
N GLU A 435 -19.99 -3.09 57.51
CA GLU A 435 -18.66 -3.69 57.37
C GLU A 435 -18.52 -4.17 55.93
N VAL A 436 -17.81 -3.39 55.11
CA VAL A 436 -17.46 -3.80 53.75
C VAL A 436 -16.33 -4.83 53.85
N VAL A 437 -16.67 -6.11 53.63
CA VAL A 437 -15.69 -7.19 53.55
C VAL A 437 -15.10 -7.23 52.14
N PRO A 438 -13.76 -7.12 51.96
CA PRO A 438 -13.13 -7.23 50.65
C PRO A 438 -13.45 -8.57 49.97
N GLY A 439 -13.98 -8.53 48.75
CA GLY A 439 -14.23 -9.73 47.93
C GLY A 439 -15.61 -10.38 48.05
N LEU A 440 -16.49 -9.93 48.95
CA LEU A 440 -17.89 -10.39 49.01
C LEU A 440 -18.82 -9.33 48.41
N SER A 441 -19.71 -9.75 47.49
CA SER A 441 -20.75 -8.87 46.97
C SER A 441 -22.12 -9.22 47.53
N ASP A 442 -22.76 -8.27 48.20
CA ASP A 442 -24.13 -8.43 48.71
C ASP A 442 -25.20 -8.02 47.69
N LYS A 443 -24.80 -7.68 46.46
CA LYS A 443 -25.73 -7.30 45.40
C LYS A 443 -26.32 -8.60 44.85
N GLY A 444 -27.61 -8.87 45.05
CA GLY A 444 -28.26 -10.15 44.74
C GLY A 444 -27.99 -10.70 43.32
N LEU A 445 -28.32 -12.00 43.13
CA LEU A 445 -28.10 -12.79 41.90
C LEU A 445 -28.16 -11.96 40.60
N GLY A 446 -27.00 -11.73 39.98
CA GLY A 446 -26.83 -10.97 38.74
C GLY A 446 -26.18 -9.60 38.88
N ARG A 447 -25.92 -9.11 40.10
CA ARG A 447 -25.15 -7.90 40.38
C ARG A 447 -23.93 -8.25 41.25
N GLY A 448 -22.87 -7.43 41.22
CA GLY A 448 -21.71 -7.65 42.10
C GLY A 448 -20.48 -8.36 41.54
N ASN A 449 -20.51 -8.76 40.26
CA ASN A 449 -19.41 -9.51 39.64
C ASN A 449 -18.16 -8.67 39.30
N GLY A 450 -18.17 -7.36 39.56
CA GLY A 450 -17.10 -6.45 39.17
C GLY A 450 -15.74 -6.84 39.74
N LEU A 451 -15.63 -7.05 41.06
CA LEU A 451 -14.35 -7.44 41.68
C LEU A 451 -13.87 -8.83 41.22
N MET A 452 -14.78 -9.75 40.90
CA MET A 452 -14.43 -11.06 40.34
C MET A 452 -13.85 -10.93 38.92
N ILE A 453 -14.39 -10.03 38.09
CA ILE A 453 -13.82 -9.71 36.78
C ILE A 453 -12.43 -9.09 36.93
N VAL A 454 -12.26 -8.16 37.88
CA VAL A 454 -10.94 -7.57 38.19
C VAL A 454 -9.95 -8.66 38.61
N HIS A 455 -10.33 -9.56 39.51
CA HIS A 455 -9.47 -10.68 39.92
C HIS A 455 -9.05 -11.55 38.73
N LYS A 456 -9.98 -11.91 37.84
CA LYS A 456 -9.68 -12.71 36.66
C LYS A 456 -8.75 -12.00 35.67
N ILE A 457 -8.87 -10.68 35.54
CA ILE A 457 -7.94 -9.88 34.73
C ILE A 457 -6.56 -9.87 35.39
N LEU A 458 -6.48 -9.68 36.71
CA LEU A 458 -5.19 -9.61 37.41
C LEU A 458 -4.45 -10.95 37.48
N GLU A 459 -5.15 -12.10 37.39
CA GLU A 459 -4.52 -13.42 37.29
C GLU A 459 -3.57 -13.55 36.09
N THR A 460 -3.78 -12.78 35.02
CA THR A 460 -2.87 -12.78 33.85
C THR A 460 -1.67 -11.84 33.98
N TYR A 461 -1.59 -11.05 35.06
CA TYR A 461 -0.54 -10.03 35.28
C TYR A 461 0.10 -10.17 36.68
N PRO A 462 1.14 -11.00 36.85
CA PRO A 462 1.72 -11.31 38.16
C PRO A 462 2.46 -10.15 38.81
N ASN A 463 2.80 -9.12 38.04
CA ASN A 463 3.48 -7.89 38.46
C ASN A 463 2.53 -6.81 39.01
N ILE A 464 1.25 -7.15 39.21
CA ILE A 464 0.21 -6.22 39.64
C ILE A 464 -0.44 -6.71 40.92
N ILE A 465 -0.51 -5.84 41.92
CA ILE A 465 -1.07 -6.14 43.24
C ILE A 465 -2.28 -5.24 43.48
N LEU A 466 -3.41 -5.84 43.86
CA LEU A 466 -4.60 -5.13 44.29
C LEU A 466 -4.78 -5.27 45.81
N ASN A 467 -4.75 -4.14 46.51
CA ASN A 467 -5.04 -4.04 47.93
C ASN A 467 -6.39 -3.34 48.13
N SER A 468 -7.33 -3.97 48.84
CA SER A 468 -8.64 -3.38 49.17
C SER A 468 -8.86 -3.39 50.68
N TYR A 469 -9.14 -2.23 51.27
CA TYR A 469 -9.30 -2.10 52.72
C TYR A 469 -10.20 -0.92 53.09
N THR A 470 -10.76 -0.96 54.30
CA THR A 470 -11.57 0.12 54.86
C THR A 470 -10.77 0.83 55.95
N ASN A 471 -10.70 2.15 55.90
CA ASN A 471 -10.00 2.97 56.89
C ASN A 471 -10.80 4.24 57.18
N ASN A 472 -11.08 4.54 58.45
CA ASN A 472 -11.74 5.78 58.91
C ASN A 472 -13.01 6.16 58.12
N GLY A 473 -13.89 5.21 57.83
CA GLY A 473 -15.15 5.46 57.10
C GLY A 473 -14.97 5.69 55.58
N LYS A 474 -13.79 5.36 55.04
CA LYS A 474 -13.54 5.28 53.59
C LYS A 474 -13.18 3.85 53.18
N PHE A 475 -13.70 3.41 52.05
CA PHE A 475 -13.20 2.22 51.36
C PHE A 475 -12.15 2.62 50.35
N ILE A 476 -11.06 1.87 50.27
CA ILE A 476 -9.88 2.17 49.45
C ILE A 476 -9.56 0.96 48.58
N GLN A 477 -9.44 1.19 47.28
CA GLN A 477 -8.92 0.26 46.29
C GLN A 477 -7.60 0.79 45.76
N HIS A 478 -6.53 0.09 46.04
CA HIS A 478 -5.16 0.46 45.69
C HIS A 478 -4.58 -0.59 44.74
N LEU A 479 -4.35 -0.17 43.49
CA LEU A 479 -3.72 -0.98 42.46
C LEU A 479 -2.27 -0.54 42.28
N GLU A 480 -1.33 -1.45 42.52
CA GLU A 480 0.11 -1.24 42.39
C GLU A 480 0.63 -2.04 41.19
N ILE A 481 1.29 -1.37 40.25
CA ILE A 481 1.81 -1.95 39.00
C ILE A 481 3.32 -1.74 38.98
N THR A 482 4.07 -2.83 39.10
CA THR A 482 5.53 -2.81 39.03
C THR A 482 5.97 -3.07 37.59
N ARG A 483 7.00 -2.34 37.13
CA ARG A 483 7.56 -2.55 35.78
C ARG A 483 8.26 -3.92 35.72
N SER A 484 7.94 -4.72 34.71
CA SER A 484 8.71 -5.95 34.43
C SER A 484 10.09 -5.58 33.90
N GLU A 485 11.14 -6.18 34.47
CA GLU A 485 12.53 -6.07 33.97
C GLU A 485 12.70 -6.55 32.52
#